data_AF-A0A3S1AB15-F1
#
_entry.id   AF-A0A3S1AB15-F1
#
_cell.length_a   1.000
_cell.length_b   1.000
_cell.length_c   1.000
_cell.angle_alpha   90.00
_cell.angle_beta   90.00
_cell.angle_gamma   90.00
#
_symmetry.space_group_name_H-M   'P 1'
#
loop_
_entity.id
_entity.type
_entity.pdbx_description
1 polymer ?
#
loop_
_entity_poly.entity_id
_entity_poly.type
_entity_poly.pdbx_seq_one_letter_code
_entity_poly.pdbx_strand_id
1 'polypeptide(L)'
;MSASINSRNEDYDGAESSDLDEEKDDEQASDEDTADASETEEKPKNSHVGVSVQRTEIKEQMYQDKLAQIKKQIGMLKEGSLPEFLRRTKKIELQYRERLRQNEIDKTVEIERADRNYQTNCSNALKEFEEKKVDMKDSLISDLKEKRNMIEMERQTMDLNGADFMEVKPTMTRKLRRRPNDPIPIPEKRRKPSPAQVNLLLDDGHIMDDLRVMLKVSGKPVAKKQMLPSHTSMVESSSDVRIEDGRLWYDKKWYQRNSMVQVENKEGGPRIYGTITNIGNQEVKY
;
A
#
# COMPACT_ATOMS: atom_id res chain seq x y z
N MET A 1 24.58 -31.62 27.52
CA MET A 1 23.98 -32.25 26.32
C MET A 1 23.70 -31.13 25.34
N SER A 2 24.52 -31.07 24.31
CA SER A 2 24.53 -30.03 23.29
C SER A 2 23.60 -30.45 22.16
N ALA A 3 22.70 -29.58 21.72
CA ALA A 3 22.00 -29.75 20.44
C ALA A 3 21.85 -28.38 19.78
N SER A 4 22.74 -28.13 18.82
CA SER A 4 22.68 -27.03 17.87
C SER A 4 21.69 -27.39 16.78
N ILE A 5 20.73 -26.51 16.49
CA ILE A 5 19.90 -26.60 15.29
C ILE A 5 19.73 -25.16 14.80
N ASN A 6 20.50 -24.76 13.78
CA ASN A 6 19.91 -24.16 12.57
C ASN A 6 20.94 -23.82 11.49
N SER A 7 20.39 -23.82 10.28
CA SER A 7 20.81 -23.12 9.06
C SER A 7 21.44 -24.02 8.00
N ARG A 8 20.57 -24.47 7.10
CA ARG A 8 20.94 -24.89 5.75
C ARG A 8 20.17 -23.96 4.80
N ASN A 9 20.83 -22.89 4.40
CA ASN A 9 20.43 -22.06 3.27
C ASN A 9 20.67 -22.87 2.00
N GLU A 10 19.64 -23.05 1.19
CA GLU A 10 19.78 -23.45 -0.20
C GLU A 10 19.40 -22.25 -1.05
N ASP A 11 20.44 -21.56 -1.54
CA ASP A 11 20.36 -20.53 -2.56
C ASP A 11 19.94 -21.17 -3.89
N TYR A 12 18.81 -20.74 -4.44
CA TYR A 12 18.35 -21.14 -5.77
C TYR A 12 18.59 -19.96 -6.73
N ASP A 13 19.77 -19.95 -7.34
CA ASP A 13 20.10 -19.08 -8.47
C ASP A 13 19.37 -19.59 -9.73
N GLY A 14 18.29 -18.91 -10.10
CA GLY A 14 17.53 -19.15 -11.32
C GLY A 14 17.57 -17.93 -12.22
N ALA A 15 18.71 -17.65 -12.84
CA ALA A 15 18.85 -16.64 -13.89
C ALA A 15 18.25 -17.19 -15.20
N GLU A 16 16.98 -16.86 -15.46
CA GLU A 16 16.33 -17.09 -16.76
C GLU A 16 16.71 -15.93 -17.71
N SER A 17 17.79 -16.14 -18.47
CA SER A 17 18.17 -15.28 -19.60
C SER A 17 17.14 -15.42 -20.71
N SER A 18 16.37 -14.36 -20.96
CA SER A 18 15.45 -14.27 -22.08
C SER A 18 16.25 -13.88 -23.34
N ASP A 19 16.50 -14.85 -24.22
CA ASP A 19 16.88 -14.59 -25.61
C ASP A 19 15.67 -13.96 -26.32
N LEU A 20 15.75 -12.65 -26.56
CA LEU A 20 14.85 -11.92 -27.43
C LEU A 20 15.49 -11.87 -28.82
N ASP A 21 15.07 -12.77 -29.70
CA ASP A 21 15.35 -12.71 -31.14
C ASP A 21 14.62 -11.48 -31.73
N GLU A 22 15.35 -10.37 -31.89
CA GLU A 22 14.95 -9.25 -32.74
C GLU A 22 15.20 -9.61 -34.21
N GLU A 23 14.17 -10.15 -34.89
CA GLU A 23 14.14 -10.19 -36.36
C GLU A 23 14.01 -8.75 -36.90
N LYS A 24 15.12 -8.21 -37.41
CA LYS A 24 15.12 -7.01 -38.24
C LYS A 24 14.76 -7.37 -39.68
N ASP A 25 13.57 -6.97 -40.09
CA ASP A 25 13.20 -6.74 -41.48
C ASP A 25 14.06 -5.58 -42.03
N ASP A 26 14.98 -5.88 -42.94
CA ASP A 26 15.55 -4.88 -43.86
C ASP A 26 15.07 -5.20 -45.27
N GLU A 27 13.92 -4.62 -45.60
CA GLU A 27 13.43 -4.44 -46.95
C GLU A 27 14.23 -3.34 -47.67
N GLN A 28 14.54 -3.64 -48.95
CA GLN A 28 14.88 -2.72 -50.05
C GLN A 28 16.35 -2.26 -50.19
N ALA A 29 17.00 -2.70 -51.27
CA ALA A 29 17.06 -1.89 -52.49
C ALA A 29 17.62 -2.73 -53.65
N SER A 30 16.76 -2.91 -54.66
CA SER A 30 17.15 -3.31 -56.01
C SER A 30 18.02 -2.20 -56.59
N ASP A 31 19.28 -2.50 -56.87
CA ASP A 31 20.08 -1.68 -57.79
C ASP A 31 20.54 -2.53 -58.97
N GLU A 32 20.28 -1.94 -60.11
CA GLU A 32 20.25 -2.43 -61.47
C GLU A 32 21.56 -1.97 -62.10
N ASP A 33 22.47 -2.89 -62.44
CA ASP A 33 23.32 -2.81 -63.63
C ASP A 33 24.45 -3.85 -63.59
N THR A 34 24.33 -4.89 -64.42
CA THR A 34 25.52 -5.49 -65.03
C THR A 34 25.14 -5.93 -66.43
N ALA A 35 25.48 -5.05 -67.37
CA ALA A 35 25.35 -5.24 -68.80
C ALA A 35 26.11 -6.49 -69.29
N ASP A 36 25.43 -7.22 -70.17
CA ASP A 36 25.93 -7.90 -71.37
C ASP A 36 27.35 -8.50 -71.34
N ALA A 37 27.40 -9.83 -71.29
CA ALA A 37 28.48 -10.62 -71.88
C ALA A 37 27.90 -11.94 -72.41
N SER A 38 27.23 -11.85 -73.55
CA SER A 38 26.86 -13.01 -74.35
C SER A 38 28.07 -13.55 -75.13
N GLU A 39 28.77 -14.55 -74.57
CA GLU A 39 29.66 -15.43 -75.35
C GLU A 39 29.50 -16.89 -74.90
N THR A 40 28.78 -17.65 -75.72
CA THR A 40 29.08 -19.05 -76.11
C THR A 40 29.71 -19.98 -75.06
N GLU A 41 28.86 -20.64 -74.29
CA GLU A 41 29.00 -22.08 -74.05
C GLU A 41 27.60 -22.72 -74.20
N GLU A 42 27.38 -23.46 -75.27
CA GLU A 42 26.31 -24.46 -75.34
C GLU A 42 26.61 -25.60 -74.35
N LYS A 43 26.58 -25.30 -73.05
CA LYS A 43 26.36 -26.32 -72.03
C LYS A 43 24.92 -26.82 -72.24
N PRO A 44 24.68 -28.13 -72.23
CA PRO A 44 23.38 -28.68 -72.56
C PRO A 44 22.36 -28.04 -71.62
N LYS A 45 21.42 -27.25 -72.19
CA LYS A 45 20.30 -26.63 -71.45
C LYS A 45 19.50 -27.67 -70.63
N ASN A 46 19.66 -28.95 -70.95
CA ASN A 46 19.19 -30.10 -70.18
C ASN A 46 19.75 -30.22 -68.75
N SER A 47 20.98 -29.78 -68.49
CA SER A 47 21.63 -29.94 -67.17
C SER A 47 21.08 -28.97 -66.12
N HIS A 48 20.95 -27.69 -66.47
CA HIS A 48 20.45 -26.67 -65.55
C HIS A 48 18.94 -26.82 -65.29
N VAL A 49 18.18 -27.17 -66.33
CA VAL A 49 16.74 -27.47 -66.21
C VAL A 49 16.49 -28.70 -65.34
N GLY A 50 17.31 -29.76 -65.48
CA GLY A 50 17.22 -30.95 -64.63
C GLY A 50 17.48 -30.66 -63.15
N VAL A 51 18.45 -29.80 -62.83
CA VAL A 51 18.74 -29.38 -61.43
C VAL A 51 17.62 -28.46 -60.88
N SER A 52 17.07 -27.56 -61.70
CA SER A 52 15.94 -26.72 -61.27
C SER A 52 14.68 -27.52 -61.01
N VAL A 53 14.40 -28.54 -61.84
CA VAL A 53 13.25 -29.44 -61.70
C VAL A 53 13.40 -30.31 -60.44
N GLN A 54 14.59 -30.86 -60.20
CA GLN A 54 14.88 -31.58 -58.94
C GLN A 54 14.73 -30.67 -57.72
N ARG A 55 15.17 -29.40 -57.79
CA ARG A 55 14.99 -28.44 -56.70
C ARG A 55 13.52 -28.13 -56.43
N THR A 56 12.68 -28.05 -57.46
CA THR A 56 11.24 -27.87 -57.31
C THR A 56 10.53 -29.11 -56.77
N GLU A 57 10.93 -30.30 -57.21
CA GLU A 57 10.40 -31.58 -56.70
C GLU A 57 10.76 -31.79 -55.22
N ILE A 58 11.99 -31.47 -54.82
CA ILE A 58 12.41 -31.52 -53.41
C ILE A 58 11.60 -30.54 -52.57
N LYS A 59 11.37 -29.32 -53.05
CA LYS A 59 10.52 -28.33 -52.36
C LYS A 59 9.08 -28.81 -52.22
N GLU A 60 8.51 -29.40 -53.26
CA GLU A 60 7.16 -29.96 -53.24
C GLU A 60 7.08 -31.13 -52.25
N GLN A 61 8.08 -32.01 -52.24
CA GLN A 61 8.14 -33.12 -51.26
C GLN A 61 8.21 -32.59 -49.82
N MET A 62 9.06 -31.59 -49.55
CA MET A 62 9.14 -30.94 -48.23
C MET A 62 7.81 -30.31 -47.82
N TYR A 63 7.09 -29.69 -48.77
CA TYR A 63 5.77 -29.12 -48.50
C TYR A 63 4.74 -30.20 -48.14
N GLN A 64 4.68 -31.29 -48.91
CA GLN A 64 3.77 -32.41 -48.62
C GLN A 64 4.09 -33.07 -47.28
N ASP A 65 5.37 -33.25 -46.95
CA ASP A 65 5.82 -33.77 -45.66
C ASP A 65 5.43 -32.85 -44.51
N LYS A 66 5.62 -31.53 -44.68
CA LYS A 66 5.19 -30.52 -43.69
C LYS A 66 3.68 -30.54 -43.49
N LEU A 67 2.91 -30.63 -44.57
CA LEU A 67 1.46 -30.72 -44.53
C LEU A 67 0.99 -32.00 -43.82
N ALA A 68 1.64 -33.13 -44.09
CA ALA A 68 1.36 -34.40 -43.41
C ALA A 68 1.68 -34.33 -41.92
N GLN A 69 2.80 -33.71 -41.54
CA GLN A 69 3.18 -33.47 -40.15
C GLN A 69 2.14 -32.62 -39.41
N ILE A 70 1.69 -31.52 -40.02
CA ILE A 70 0.66 -30.64 -39.44
C ILE A 70 -0.66 -31.38 -39.30
N LYS A 71 -1.10 -32.12 -40.33
CA LYS A 71 -2.32 -32.94 -40.26
C LYS A 71 -2.24 -33.98 -39.14
N LYS A 72 -1.08 -34.62 -38.96
CA LYS A 72 -0.84 -35.57 -37.86
C LYS A 72 -0.92 -34.89 -36.49
N GLN A 73 -0.31 -33.71 -36.33
CA GLN A 73 -0.39 -32.94 -35.08
C GLN A 73 -1.82 -32.51 -34.76
N ILE A 74 -2.60 -32.09 -35.76
CA ILE A 74 -4.03 -31.77 -35.59
C ILE A 74 -4.81 -33.01 -35.16
N GLY A 75 -4.55 -34.17 -35.76
CA GLY A 75 -5.14 -35.44 -35.35
C GLY A 75 -4.83 -35.78 -33.88
N MET A 76 -3.55 -35.75 -33.51
CA MET A 76 -3.11 -35.97 -32.12
C MET A 76 -3.70 -34.95 -31.14
N LEU A 77 -3.88 -33.69 -31.55
CA LEU A 77 -4.51 -32.68 -30.71
C LEU A 77 -5.99 -32.97 -30.49
N LYS A 78 -6.73 -33.37 -31.56
CA LYS A 78 -8.14 -33.76 -31.46
C LYS A 78 -8.34 -35.01 -30.59
N GLU A 79 -7.40 -35.95 -30.65
CA GLU A 79 -7.37 -37.13 -29.78
C GLU A 79 -6.88 -36.83 -28.36
N GLY A 80 -6.39 -35.62 -28.10
CA GLY A 80 -5.82 -35.23 -26.80
C GLY A 80 -4.47 -35.87 -26.47
N SER A 81 -3.80 -36.49 -27.45
CA SER A 81 -2.52 -37.19 -27.31
C SER A 81 -1.30 -36.33 -27.63
N LEU A 82 -1.49 -35.08 -28.08
CA LEU A 82 -0.38 -34.17 -28.41
C LEU A 82 0.47 -33.88 -27.15
N PRO A 83 1.80 -34.16 -27.16
CA PRO A 83 2.65 -34.03 -25.98
C PRO A 83 2.73 -32.61 -25.39
N GLU A 84 2.75 -31.57 -26.24
CA GLU A 84 2.75 -30.17 -25.82
C GLU A 84 1.47 -29.82 -25.03
N PHE A 85 0.32 -30.23 -25.55
CA PHE A 85 -0.97 -30.05 -24.89
C PHE A 85 -0.99 -30.74 -23.53
N LEU A 86 -0.59 -32.01 -23.47
CA LEU A 86 -0.53 -32.76 -22.21
C LEU A 86 0.40 -32.13 -21.18
N ARG A 87 1.57 -31.62 -21.60
CA ARG A 87 2.49 -30.88 -20.71
C ARG A 87 1.83 -29.62 -20.16
N ARG A 88 1.14 -28.85 -21.01
CA ARG A 88 0.44 -27.63 -20.57
C ARG A 88 -0.69 -27.95 -19.61
N THR A 89 -1.49 -28.98 -19.89
CA THR A 89 -2.58 -29.44 -19.03
C THR A 89 -2.05 -29.89 -17.67
N LYS A 90 -0.97 -30.68 -17.62
CA LYS A 90 -0.34 -31.09 -16.36
C LYS A 90 0.17 -29.90 -15.54
N LYS A 91 0.73 -28.88 -16.19
CA LYS A 91 1.18 -27.65 -15.52
C LYS A 91 0.01 -26.91 -14.87
N ILE A 92 -1.09 -26.74 -15.60
CA ILE A 92 -2.30 -26.09 -15.09
C ILE A 92 -2.89 -26.89 -13.92
N GLU A 93 -2.96 -28.22 -14.04
CA GLU A 93 -3.46 -29.09 -12.97
C GLU A 93 -2.61 -29.00 -11.70
N LEU A 94 -1.29 -28.93 -11.84
CA LEU A 94 -0.40 -28.73 -10.70
C LEU A 94 -0.63 -27.37 -10.04
N GLN A 95 -0.73 -26.30 -10.83
CA GLN A 95 -1.00 -24.95 -10.31
C GLN A 95 -2.36 -24.88 -9.61
N TYR A 96 -3.38 -25.54 -10.15
CA TYR A 96 -4.71 -25.60 -9.54
C TYR A 96 -4.66 -26.31 -8.18
N ARG A 97 -4.01 -27.48 -8.10
CA ARG A 97 -3.84 -28.21 -6.84
C ARG A 97 -3.05 -27.40 -5.80
N GLU A 98 -1.99 -26.72 -6.22
CA GLU A 98 -1.22 -25.87 -5.31
C GLU A 98 -2.06 -24.68 -4.81
N ARG A 99 -2.88 -24.07 -5.68
CA ARG A 99 -3.79 -23.00 -5.27
C ARG A 99 -4.84 -23.47 -4.27
N LEU A 100 -5.38 -24.68 -4.45
CA LEU A 100 -6.30 -25.27 -3.47
C LEU A 100 -5.61 -25.47 -2.12
N ARG A 101 -4.40 -26.02 -2.12
CA ARG A 101 -3.61 -26.20 -0.89
C ARG A 101 -3.33 -24.86 -0.21
N GLN A 102 -2.92 -23.84 -0.98
CA GLN A 102 -2.65 -22.51 -0.43
C GLN A 102 -3.91 -21.92 0.20
N ASN A 103 -5.07 -22.03 -0.46
CA ASN A 103 -6.33 -21.53 0.08
C ASN A 103 -6.71 -22.22 1.41
N GLU A 104 -6.43 -23.52 1.56
CA GLU A 104 -6.67 -24.25 2.81
C GLU A 104 -5.76 -23.77 3.95
N ILE A 105 -4.49 -23.52 3.64
CA ILE A 105 -3.52 -22.95 4.59
C ILE A 105 -3.96 -21.54 5.00
N ASP A 106 -4.28 -20.69 4.04
CA ASP A 106 -4.69 -19.30 4.27
C ASP A 106 -5.96 -19.25 5.15
N LYS A 107 -6.94 -20.11 4.87
CA LYS A 107 -8.14 -20.24 5.69
C LYS A 107 -7.80 -20.61 7.13
N THR A 108 -6.89 -21.56 7.33
CA THR A 108 -6.50 -22.03 8.67
C THR A 108 -5.81 -20.90 9.44
N VAL A 109 -4.85 -20.23 8.81
CA VAL A 109 -4.12 -19.11 9.39
C VAL A 109 -5.05 -17.95 9.77
N GLU A 110 -6.01 -17.64 8.91
CA GLU A 110 -6.95 -16.53 9.17
C GLU A 110 -7.88 -16.85 10.34
N ILE A 111 -8.34 -18.10 10.47
CA ILE A 111 -9.11 -18.55 11.64
C ILE A 111 -8.26 -18.43 12.91
N GLU A 112 -7.03 -18.93 12.91
CA GLU A 112 -6.12 -18.83 14.06
C GLU A 112 -5.80 -17.37 14.43
N ARG A 113 -5.76 -16.48 13.45
CA ARG A 113 -5.55 -15.05 13.68
C ARG A 113 -6.77 -14.41 14.32
N ALA A 114 -7.97 -14.73 13.83
CA ALA A 114 -9.22 -14.26 14.41
C ALA A 114 -9.36 -14.72 15.87
N ASP A 115 -9.04 -15.98 16.17
CA ASP A 115 -9.09 -16.54 17.52
C ASP A 115 -8.10 -15.85 18.46
N ARG A 116 -6.85 -15.63 18.03
CA ARG A 116 -5.84 -14.90 18.82
C ARG A 116 -6.26 -13.45 19.08
N ASN A 117 -6.83 -12.79 18.09
CA ASN A 117 -7.33 -11.42 18.25
C ASN A 117 -8.48 -11.39 19.26
N TYR A 118 -9.44 -12.31 19.13
CA TYR A 118 -10.54 -12.45 20.09
C TYR A 118 -10.03 -12.65 21.53
N GLN A 119 -9.10 -13.59 21.73
CA GLN A 119 -8.51 -13.84 23.06
C GLN A 119 -7.82 -12.60 23.62
N THR A 120 -7.04 -11.91 22.80
CA THR A 120 -6.34 -10.68 23.19
C THR A 120 -7.33 -9.59 23.58
N ASN A 121 -8.40 -9.41 22.78
CA ASN A 121 -9.43 -8.42 23.05
C ASN A 121 -10.18 -8.72 24.37
N CYS A 122 -10.53 -9.98 24.62
CA CYS A 122 -11.14 -10.38 25.89
C CYS A 122 -10.21 -10.12 27.08
N SER A 123 -8.92 -10.45 26.95
CA SER A 123 -7.93 -10.19 28.01
C SER A 123 -7.78 -8.69 28.28
N ASN A 124 -7.72 -7.87 27.22
CA ASN A 124 -7.63 -6.41 27.34
C ASN A 124 -8.89 -5.82 27.98
N ALA A 125 -10.08 -6.25 27.59
CA ALA A 125 -11.33 -5.78 28.17
C ALA A 125 -11.43 -6.11 29.67
N LEU A 126 -10.98 -7.32 30.08
CA LEU A 126 -10.94 -7.69 31.49
C LEU A 126 -9.93 -6.84 32.27
N LYS A 127 -8.74 -6.61 31.70
CA LYS A 127 -7.71 -5.78 32.30
C LYS A 127 -8.19 -4.33 32.48
N GLU A 128 -8.80 -3.74 31.45
CA GLU A 128 -9.35 -2.38 31.49
C GLU A 128 -10.44 -2.25 32.56
N PHE A 129 -11.32 -3.25 32.65
CA PHE A 129 -12.35 -3.28 33.69
C PHE A 129 -11.74 -3.30 35.10
N GLU A 130 -10.70 -4.11 35.33
CA GLU A 130 -10.03 -4.20 36.61
C GLU A 130 -9.29 -2.90 36.96
N GLU A 131 -8.57 -2.31 36.01
CA GLU A 131 -7.89 -1.01 36.17
C GLU A 131 -8.89 0.08 36.54
N LYS A 132 -9.99 0.19 35.80
CA LYS A 132 -11.03 1.20 36.06
C LYS A 132 -11.69 1.04 37.43
N LYS A 133 -11.83 -0.21 37.89
CA LYS A 133 -12.33 -0.50 39.25
C LYS A 133 -11.35 -0.05 40.32
N VAL A 134 -10.04 -0.19 40.09
CA VAL A 134 -8.99 0.33 40.98
C VAL A 134 -8.99 1.85 40.97
N ASP A 135 -8.99 2.47 39.79
CA ASP A 135 -9.01 3.94 39.64
C ASP A 135 -10.20 4.58 40.35
N MET A 136 -11.40 3.96 40.24
CA MET A 136 -12.59 4.46 40.93
C MET A 136 -12.44 4.41 42.46
N LYS A 137 -11.82 3.36 43.00
CA LYS A 137 -11.56 3.24 44.44
C LYS A 137 -10.53 4.28 44.88
N ASP A 138 -9.46 4.46 44.12
CA ASP A 138 -8.41 5.43 44.44
C ASP A 138 -8.93 6.88 44.36
N SER A 139 -9.77 7.17 43.36
CA SER A 139 -10.48 8.45 43.24
C SER A 139 -11.36 8.71 44.47
N LEU A 140 -12.19 7.74 44.89
CA LEU A 140 -13.03 7.87 46.08
C LEU A 140 -12.20 8.08 47.36
N ILE A 141 -11.08 7.35 47.49
CA ILE A 141 -10.15 7.52 48.62
C ILE A 141 -9.55 8.93 48.60
N SER A 142 -9.16 9.44 47.42
CA SER A 142 -8.62 10.78 47.25
C SER A 142 -9.65 11.84 47.67
N ASP A 143 -10.89 11.74 47.19
CA ASP A 143 -11.98 12.66 47.54
C ASP A 143 -12.24 12.69 49.05
N LEU A 144 -12.21 11.54 49.71
CA LEU A 144 -12.41 11.45 51.17
C LEU A 144 -11.24 12.07 51.94
N LYS A 145 -9.99 11.89 51.46
CA LYS A 145 -8.80 12.53 52.03
C LYS A 145 -8.83 14.04 51.85
N GLU A 146 -9.24 14.53 50.68
CA GLU A 146 -9.39 15.96 50.41
C GLU A 146 -10.48 16.58 51.29
N LYS A 147 -11.63 15.93 51.43
CA LYS A 147 -12.69 16.38 52.35
C LYS A 147 -12.21 16.44 53.79
N ARG A 148 -11.46 15.44 54.26
CA ARG A 148 -10.85 15.47 55.59
C ARG A 148 -9.92 16.68 55.74
N ASN A 149 -9.02 16.90 54.78
CA ASN A 149 -8.10 18.03 54.80
C ASN A 149 -8.83 19.38 54.76
N MET A 150 -9.92 19.47 54.00
CA MET A 150 -10.77 20.67 53.93
C MET A 150 -11.37 20.98 55.31
N ILE A 151 -11.93 19.97 55.98
CA ILE A 151 -12.48 20.13 57.34
C ILE A 151 -11.38 20.51 58.33
N GLU A 152 -10.19 19.90 58.23
CA GLU A 152 -9.05 20.24 59.08
C GLU A 152 -8.59 21.69 58.86
N MET A 153 -8.57 22.16 57.61
CA MET A 153 -8.22 23.53 57.25
C MET A 153 -9.29 24.54 57.70
N GLU A 154 -10.57 24.23 57.53
CA GLU A 154 -11.69 25.04 58.03
C GLU A 154 -11.65 25.15 59.55
N ARG A 155 -11.39 24.04 60.24
CA ARG A 155 -11.20 24.03 61.70
C ARG A 155 -10.02 24.88 62.12
N GLN A 156 -8.86 24.74 61.48
CA GLN A 156 -7.68 25.57 61.77
C GLN A 156 -7.98 27.06 61.54
N THR A 157 -8.71 27.38 60.48
CA THR A 157 -9.15 28.75 60.17
C THR A 157 -10.09 29.28 61.25
N MET A 158 -11.04 28.45 61.73
CA MET A 158 -11.94 28.81 62.81
C MET A 158 -11.20 29.00 64.14
N ASP A 159 -10.23 28.14 64.47
CA ASP A 159 -9.43 28.24 65.69
C ASP A 159 -8.57 29.53 65.70
N LEU A 160 -8.05 29.96 64.54
CA LEU A 160 -7.30 31.22 64.39
C LEU A 160 -8.20 32.47 64.41
N ASN A 161 -9.43 32.38 63.89
CA ASN A 161 -10.34 33.51 63.74
C ASN A 161 -11.43 33.55 64.84
N GLY A 162 -11.43 32.60 65.77
CA GLY A 162 -12.53 32.29 66.71
C GLY A 162 -12.81 33.31 67.80
N ALA A 163 -12.04 34.40 67.88
CA ALA A 163 -12.34 35.50 68.80
C ALA A 163 -13.27 36.58 68.21
N ASP A 164 -13.45 36.65 66.88
CA ASP A 164 -14.08 37.82 66.23
C ASP A 164 -15.20 37.50 65.22
N PHE A 165 -15.55 36.22 65.01
CA PHE A 165 -16.50 35.82 63.94
C PHE A 165 -18.00 36.04 64.29
N MET A 166 -18.38 36.21 65.56
CA MET A 166 -19.80 36.46 65.88
C MET A 166 -20.28 37.87 65.48
N GLU A 167 -19.38 38.80 65.19
CA GLU A 167 -19.73 40.09 64.59
C GLU A 167 -19.51 40.08 63.09
N VAL A 168 -20.39 39.39 62.35
CA VAL A 168 -20.55 39.64 60.91
C VAL A 168 -21.21 41.00 60.72
N LYS A 169 -20.48 42.08 60.99
CA LYS A 169 -20.79 43.38 60.41
C LYS A 169 -20.50 43.24 58.92
N PRO A 170 -21.50 43.37 58.03
CA PRO A 170 -21.21 43.40 56.60
C PRO A 170 -20.16 44.49 56.39
N THR A 171 -19.02 44.13 55.80
CA THR A 171 -17.93 45.06 55.52
C THR A 171 -18.51 46.18 54.65
N MET A 172 -18.84 47.30 55.28
CA MET A 172 -19.32 48.49 54.59
C MET A 172 -18.14 49.08 53.84
N THR A 173 -17.96 48.62 52.61
CA THR A 173 -16.96 49.19 51.71
C THR A 173 -17.44 50.58 51.30
N ARG A 174 -16.84 51.61 51.90
CA ARG A 174 -16.99 53.00 51.46
C ARG A 174 -16.61 53.05 49.98
N LYS A 175 -17.58 53.35 49.11
CA LYS A 175 -17.33 53.49 47.67
C LYS A 175 -16.31 54.62 47.45
N LEU A 176 -15.08 54.26 47.10
CA LEU A 176 -14.07 55.22 46.70
C LEU A 176 -14.56 55.86 45.40
N ARG A 177 -14.77 57.18 45.39
CA ARG A 177 -15.09 57.92 44.16
C ARG A 177 -13.89 57.78 43.22
N ARG A 178 -14.12 57.23 42.03
CA ARG A 178 -13.06 57.01 41.03
C ARG A 178 -12.53 58.35 40.53
N ARG A 179 -11.24 58.40 40.20
CA ARG A 179 -10.64 59.55 39.52
C ARG A 179 -11.17 59.58 38.07
N PRO A 180 -11.44 60.77 37.48
CA PRO A 180 -12.03 60.88 36.14
C PRO A 180 -11.24 60.19 35.03
N ASN A 181 -9.95 59.92 35.24
CA ASN A 181 -9.05 59.36 34.24
C ASN A 181 -8.73 57.87 34.46
N ASP A 182 -9.46 57.18 35.33
CA ASP A 182 -9.20 55.78 35.66
C ASP A 182 -10.06 54.87 34.75
N PRO A 183 -9.46 54.07 33.83
CA PRO A 183 -10.18 53.32 32.82
C PRO A 183 -11.22 52.40 33.46
N ILE A 184 -12.37 52.26 32.79
CA ILE A 184 -13.47 51.41 33.26
C ILE A 184 -12.96 49.96 33.25
N PRO A 185 -13.12 49.18 34.34
CA PRO A 185 -12.80 47.76 34.33
C PRO A 185 -13.62 47.08 33.24
N ILE A 186 -12.93 46.60 32.21
CA ILE A 186 -13.55 45.89 31.09
C ILE A 186 -14.06 44.55 31.64
N PRO A 187 -15.31 44.16 31.39
CA PRO A 187 -15.81 42.85 31.78
C PRO A 187 -14.92 41.78 31.15
N GLU A 188 -14.13 41.12 31.98
CA GLU A 188 -13.29 40.00 31.56
C GLU A 188 -14.23 38.87 31.15
N LYS A 189 -14.35 38.65 29.83
CA LYS A 189 -15.06 37.50 29.29
C LYS A 189 -14.34 36.26 29.81
N ARG A 190 -14.89 35.65 30.87
CA ARG A 190 -14.51 34.31 31.36
C ARG A 190 -14.29 33.43 30.14
N ARG A 191 -13.03 33.09 29.86
CA ARG A 191 -12.70 31.99 28.98
C ARG A 191 -13.41 30.76 29.57
N LYS A 192 -14.43 30.30 28.86
CA LYS A 192 -15.06 29.00 29.13
C LYS A 192 -13.93 27.95 29.07
N PRO A 193 -13.87 26.96 29.97
CA PRO A 193 -12.99 25.82 29.75
C PRO A 193 -13.33 25.23 28.39
N SER A 194 -12.32 25.07 27.53
CA SER A 194 -12.48 24.49 26.20
C SER A 194 -13.09 23.09 26.37
N PRO A 195 -14.08 22.68 25.55
CA PRO A 195 -14.50 21.29 25.52
C PRO A 195 -13.27 20.41 25.25
N ALA A 196 -13.21 19.26 25.90
CA ALA A 196 -12.14 18.27 25.72
C ALA A 196 -12.08 17.88 24.23
N GLN A 197 -11.16 18.49 23.50
CA GLN A 197 -10.84 18.10 22.15
C GLN A 197 -9.90 16.91 22.26
N VAL A 198 -10.34 15.75 21.78
CA VAL A 198 -9.48 14.57 21.69
C VAL A 198 -8.43 14.89 20.63
N ASN A 199 -7.19 15.10 21.06
CA ASN A 199 -6.09 15.32 20.15
C ASN A 199 -5.78 13.98 19.47
N LEU A 200 -6.15 13.86 18.19
CA LEU A 200 -5.92 12.66 17.37
C LEU A 200 -4.48 12.59 16.85
N LEU A 201 -3.69 13.64 17.07
CA LEU A 201 -2.28 13.71 16.73
C LEU A 201 -1.45 13.26 17.93
N LEU A 202 -0.45 12.44 17.65
CA LEU A 202 0.56 12.08 18.64
C LEU A 202 1.39 13.31 19.01
N ASP A 203 1.72 13.44 20.28
CA ASP A 203 2.67 14.45 20.74
C ASP A 203 4.07 14.17 20.14
N ASP A 204 4.85 15.24 19.92
CA ASP A 204 6.18 15.16 19.31
C ASP A 204 7.12 14.15 20.00
N GLY A 205 6.94 13.94 21.32
CA GLY A 205 7.67 12.93 22.09
C GLY A 205 7.40 11.50 21.63
N HIS A 206 6.13 11.14 21.42
CA HIS A 206 5.74 9.81 20.93
C HIS A 206 6.21 9.59 19.50
N ILE A 207 6.13 10.62 18.65
CA ILE A 207 6.64 10.57 17.27
C ILE A 207 8.16 10.30 17.27
N MET A 208 8.91 10.97 18.15
CA MET A 208 10.37 10.77 18.25
C MET A 208 10.76 9.39 18.77
N ASP A 209 10.00 8.83 19.71
CA ASP A 209 10.26 7.49 20.24
C ASP A 209 9.97 6.41 19.19
N ASP A 210 8.86 6.53 18.45
CA ASP A 210 8.55 5.62 17.34
C ASP A 210 9.59 5.72 16.22
N LEU A 211 10.03 6.93 15.86
CA LEU A 211 11.13 7.14 14.92
C LEU A 211 12.43 6.48 15.41
N ARG A 212 12.73 6.54 16.71
CA ARG A 212 13.90 5.88 17.29
C ARG A 212 13.80 4.36 17.19
N VAL A 213 12.61 3.80 17.41
CA VAL A 213 12.35 2.36 17.24
C VAL A 213 12.50 1.96 15.78
N MET A 214 11.88 2.69 14.85
CA MET A 214 12.01 2.43 13.40
C MET A 214 13.45 2.51 12.93
N LEU A 215 14.24 3.48 13.41
CA LEU A 215 15.65 3.62 13.05
C LEU A 215 16.49 2.46 13.61
N LYS A 216 16.18 1.99 14.82
CA LYS A 216 16.85 0.85 15.45
C LYS A 216 16.53 -0.48 14.76
N VAL A 217 15.33 -0.62 14.20
CA VAL A 217 14.90 -1.81 13.44
C VAL A 217 15.37 -1.76 11.97
N SER A 218 15.54 -0.57 11.38
CA SER A 218 15.93 -0.38 9.98
C SER A 218 17.43 -0.55 9.68
N GLY A 219 18.30 -0.55 10.70
CA GLY A 219 19.70 -0.99 10.57
C GLY A 219 20.61 -0.18 9.64
N LYS A 220 20.21 1.00 9.16
CA LYS A 220 21.05 1.85 8.28
C LYS A 220 21.37 3.20 8.93
N PRO A 221 22.66 3.63 8.94
CA PRO A 221 23.03 4.94 9.45
C PRO A 221 22.62 6.03 8.43
N VAL A 222 21.89 7.04 8.88
CA VAL A 222 21.52 8.19 8.05
C VAL A 222 22.74 9.10 7.88
N ALA A 223 23.43 8.98 6.75
CA ALA A 223 24.33 10.03 6.28
C ALA A 223 23.49 11.23 5.85
N LYS A 224 23.84 12.42 6.37
CA LYS A 224 23.23 13.71 5.99
C LYS A 224 23.32 13.91 4.47
N LYS A 225 22.18 13.89 3.79
CA LYS A 225 22.00 14.58 2.50
C LYS A 225 20.66 15.28 2.46
N GLN A 226 20.72 16.44 1.80
CA GLN A 226 19.74 17.50 1.73
C GLN A 226 18.39 17.05 1.18
N MET A 227 17.38 17.84 1.56
CA MET A 227 15.97 17.74 1.24
C MET A 227 15.68 17.49 -0.25
N LEU A 228 15.01 16.37 -0.54
CA LEU A 228 14.05 16.23 -1.64
C LEU A 228 12.91 15.31 -1.16
N PRO A 229 11.64 15.60 -1.52
CA PRO A 229 10.51 14.80 -1.07
C PRO A 229 10.51 13.42 -1.76
N SER A 230 10.32 12.40 -0.94
CA SER A 230 10.40 10.98 -1.27
C SER A 230 9.23 10.53 -2.15
N HIS A 231 9.57 9.87 -3.26
CA HIS A 231 8.66 9.01 -4.01
C HIS A 231 8.31 7.77 -3.20
N THR A 232 7.01 7.53 -3.04
CA THR A 232 6.46 6.31 -2.46
C THR A 232 6.48 5.21 -3.51
N SER A 233 7.15 4.11 -3.21
CA SER A 233 7.11 2.87 -3.97
C SER A 233 5.76 2.16 -3.77
N MET A 234 4.88 2.24 -4.76
CA MET A 234 3.75 1.33 -4.92
C MET A 234 3.66 0.91 -6.39
N VAL A 235 3.89 -0.39 -6.61
CA VAL A 235 3.31 -1.28 -7.63
C VAL A 235 3.24 -0.75 -9.07
N GLU A 236 4.00 -1.42 -9.94
CA GLU A 236 3.98 -1.33 -11.40
C GLU A 236 2.57 -1.22 -11.99
N SER A 237 2.21 0.00 -12.33
CA SER A 237 1.43 0.40 -13.49
C SER A 237 1.83 1.85 -13.70
N SER A 238 2.78 2.11 -14.60
CA SER A 238 3.41 3.41 -14.85
C SER A 238 2.46 4.43 -15.49
N SER A 239 1.29 4.62 -14.88
CA SER A 239 0.44 5.75 -15.20
C SER A 239 1.09 7.00 -14.62
N ASP A 240 1.46 7.91 -15.50
CA ASP A 240 1.93 9.25 -15.16
C ASP A 240 0.79 9.99 -14.45
N VAL A 241 0.80 9.94 -13.11
CA VAL A 241 -0.20 10.60 -12.26
C VAL A 241 0.42 11.85 -11.64
N ARG A 242 -0.09 13.02 -12.00
CA ARG A 242 0.35 14.30 -11.40
C ARG A 242 -0.80 15.28 -11.27
N ILE A 243 -0.66 16.25 -10.36
CA ILE A 243 -1.64 17.30 -10.13
C ILE A 243 -0.98 18.65 -10.43
N GLU A 244 -1.55 19.40 -11.36
CA GLU A 244 -1.11 20.76 -11.71
C GLU A 244 -2.35 21.69 -11.77
N ASP A 245 -2.26 22.86 -11.16
CA ASP A 245 -3.33 23.88 -11.15
C ASP A 245 -4.73 23.34 -10.81
N GLY A 246 -4.83 22.40 -9.85
CA GLY A 246 -6.11 21.80 -9.45
C GLY A 246 -6.72 20.85 -10.49
N ARG A 247 -5.94 20.40 -11.48
CA ARG A 247 -6.30 19.38 -12.46
C ARG A 247 -5.46 18.12 -12.24
N LEU A 248 -6.08 16.96 -12.45
CA LEU A 248 -5.45 15.65 -12.34
C LEU A 248 -5.04 15.16 -13.73
N TRP A 249 -3.76 14.85 -13.93
CA TRP A 249 -3.27 14.14 -15.10
C TRP A 249 -3.28 12.64 -14.80
N TYR A 250 -3.97 11.86 -15.62
CA TYR A 250 -4.02 10.41 -15.54
C TYR A 250 -4.28 9.85 -16.93
N ASP A 251 -3.62 8.76 -17.32
CA ASP A 251 -3.80 8.08 -18.62
C ASP A 251 -3.83 9.04 -19.83
N LYS A 252 -2.83 9.94 -19.89
CA LYS A 252 -2.63 10.95 -20.95
C LYS A 252 -3.79 11.95 -21.09
N LYS A 253 -4.60 12.15 -20.05
CA LYS A 253 -5.74 13.08 -20.03
C LYS A 253 -5.79 13.93 -18.78
N TRP A 254 -6.27 15.16 -18.94
CA TRP A 254 -6.57 16.08 -17.85
C TRP A 254 -8.00 15.90 -17.36
N TYR A 255 -8.15 15.80 -16.04
CA TYR A 255 -9.42 15.76 -15.34
C TYR A 255 -9.53 16.97 -14.40
N GLN A 256 -10.74 17.54 -14.31
CA GLN A 256 -11.04 18.68 -13.45
C GLN A 256 -12.19 18.34 -12.49
N ARG A 257 -12.41 19.21 -11.49
CA ARG A 257 -13.59 19.13 -10.63
C ARG A 257 -14.86 19.02 -11.48
N ASN A 258 -15.77 18.14 -11.06
CA ASN A 258 -17.01 17.76 -11.73
C ASN A 258 -16.85 16.93 -13.01
N SER A 259 -15.66 16.41 -13.33
CA SER A 259 -15.49 15.45 -14.43
C SER A 259 -16.02 14.08 -14.04
N MET A 260 -16.73 13.42 -14.96
CA MET A 260 -17.19 12.04 -14.79
C MET A 260 -16.04 11.07 -15.04
N VAL A 261 -15.84 10.13 -14.12
CA VAL A 261 -14.80 9.11 -14.19
C VAL A 261 -15.39 7.72 -13.97
N GLN A 262 -14.76 6.72 -14.57
CA GLN A 262 -15.08 5.32 -14.37
C GLN A 262 -13.98 4.68 -13.54
N VAL A 263 -14.35 4.01 -12.45
CA VAL A 263 -13.44 3.28 -11.59
C VAL A 263 -13.54 1.79 -11.95
N GLU A 264 -12.41 1.21 -12.34
CA GLU A 264 -12.30 -0.21 -12.63
C GLU A 264 -11.80 -0.96 -11.39
N ASN A 265 -12.54 -1.98 -10.97
CA ASN A 265 -12.13 -2.84 -9.86
C ASN A 265 -11.21 -3.94 -10.40
N LYS A 266 -9.99 -4.04 -9.84
CA LYS A 266 -8.99 -5.03 -10.23
C LYS A 266 -9.46 -6.49 -10.05
N GLU A 267 -10.50 -6.72 -9.25
CA GLU A 267 -11.09 -8.04 -9.00
C GLU A 267 -12.29 -8.38 -9.90
N GLY A 268 -12.54 -7.62 -10.97
CA GLY A 268 -13.61 -7.92 -11.94
C GLY A 268 -15.03 -7.58 -11.45
N GLY A 269 -15.14 -6.69 -10.47
CA GLY A 269 -16.42 -6.16 -9.97
C GLY A 269 -17.15 -5.24 -10.98
N PRO A 270 -18.39 -4.82 -10.66
CA PRO A 270 -19.17 -3.93 -11.53
C PRO A 270 -18.45 -2.60 -11.77
N ARG A 271 -18.60 -2.03 -12.98
CA ARG A 271 -18.06 -0.71 -13.33
C ARG A 271 -18.75 0.36 -12.50
N ILE A 272 -17.98 1.12 -11.73
CA ILE A 272 -18.50 2.20 -10.90
C ILE A 272 -18.23 3.52 -11.63
N TYR A 273 -19.26 4.36 -11.74
CA TYR A 273 -19.13 5.71 -12.27
C TYR A 273 -19.21 6.71 -11.12
N GLY A 274 -18.35 7.73 -11.16
CA GLY A 274 -18.28 8.76 -10.15
C GLY A 274 -17.98 10.13 -10.78
N THR A 275 -18.11 11.17 -9.97
CA THR A 275 -17.75 12.53 -10.36
C THR A 275 -16.68 13.05 -9.41
N ILE A 276 -15.64 13.68 -9.94
CA ILE A 276 -14.54 14.21 -9.13
C ILE A 276 -15.04 15.43 -8.33
N THR A 277 -15.12 15.33 -7.01
CA THR A 277 -15.60 16.42 -6.15
C THR A 277 -14.49 17.38 -5.70
N ASN A 278 -13.27 16.87 -5.52
CA ASN A 278 -12.08 17.64 -5.15
C ASN A 278 -10.81 17.01 -5.73
N ILE A 279 -9.82 17.82 -6.08
CA ILE A 279 -8.50 17.39 -6.55
C ILE A 279 -7.45 18.14 -5.73
N GLY A 280 -6.63 17.43 -4.98
CA GLY A 280 -5.55 18.02 -4.19
C GLY A 280 -4.57 16.97 -3.69
N ASN A 281 -3.41 17.43 -3.22
CA ASN A 281 -2.34 16.58 -2.68
C ASN A 281 -2.61 16.14 -1.23
N GLN A 282 -3.76 16.51 -0.67
CA GLN A 282 -4.15 16.21 0.71
C GLN A 282 -5.12 15.03 0.69
N GLU A 283 -4.84 14.01 1.52
CA GLU A 283 -5.79 12.92 1.74
C GLU A 283 -7.05 13.47 2.42
N VAL A 284 -8.21 13.26 1.79
CA VAL A 284 -9.50 13.51 2.43
C VAL A 284 -9.82 12.29 3.28
N LYS A 285 -9.55 12.38 4.59
CA LYS A 285 -10.01 11.39 5.57
C LYS A 285 -11.49 11.67 5.88
N TYR A 286 -12.35 10.71 5.59
CA TYR A 286 -13.73 10.67 6.10
C TYR A 286 -13.75 9.98 7.46
#